data_AF-A0A840CNR0-F1
#
_entry.id   AF-A0A840CNR0-F1
#
_cell.length_a   1.000
_cell.length_b   1.000
_cell.length_c   1.000
_cell.angle_alpha   90.00
_cell.angle_beta   90.00
_cell.angle_gamma   90.00
#
_symmetry.space_group_name_H-M   'P 1'
#
loop_
_entity.id
_entity.type
_entity.pdbx_description
1 polymer ?
#
loop_
_entity_poly.entity_id
_entity_poly.type
_entity_poly.pdbx_seq_one_letter_code
_entity_poly.pdbx_strand_id
1 'polypeptide(L)' 'MANFFTYFVSRNKKIYSEIAREEKCNSFHVYYLAHGKKAKSDRDFRIISTLIQKGLVQGWHIGRNPN' A
#
# COMPACT_ATOMS: atom_id res chain seq x y z
N MET A 1 9.91 7.49 15.21
CA MET A 1 10.78 6.32 14.97
C MET A 1 10.02 5.01 15.24
N ALA A 2 8.88 4.76 14.59
CA ALA A 2 8.00 3.62 14.96
C ALA A 2 7.33 2.89 13.78
N ASN A 3 7.78 3.08 12.53
CA ASN A 3 7.05 2.55 11.36
C ASN A 3 7.62 1.24 10.79
N PHE A 4 8.77 0.74 11.29
CA PHE A 4 9.41 -0.46 10.73
C PHE A 4 9.02 -1.74 11.47
N PHE A 5 8.83 -1.67 12.79
CA PHE A 5 8.47 -2.84 13.62
C PHE A 5 7.04 -3.32 13.38
N THR A 6 6.11 -2.41 13.09
CA THR A 6 4.72 -2.76 12.74
C THR A 6 4.61 -3.55 11.44
N TYR A 7 5.52 -3.35 10.47
CA TYR A 7 5.55 -4.15 9.23
C TYR A 7 5.88 -5.62 9.52
N PHE A 8 6.90 -5.85 10.35
CA PHE A 8 7.37 -7.19 10.71
C PHE A 8 6.39 -7.96 11.60
N VAL A 9 5.58 -7.25 12.40
CA VAL A 9 4.57 -7.85 13.27
C VAL A 9 3.20 -7.98 12.59
N SER A 10 2.97 -7.28 11.47
CA SER A 10 1.68 -7.37 10.78
C SER A 10 1.48 -8.75 10.15
N ARG A 11 0.39 -9.42 10.54
CA ARG A 11 -0.09 -10.71 9.98
C ARG A 11 -0.33 -10.66 8.45
N ASN A 12 -0.24 -9.46 7.85
CA ASN A 12 -0.52 -9.14 6.46
C ASN A 12 0.72 -9.12 5.55
N LYS A 13 1.93 -9.41 6.08
CA LYS A 13 3.18 -9.44 5.30
C LYS A 13 3.10 -10.30 4.04
N LYS A 14 2.41 -11.45 4.12
CA LYS A 14 2.19 -12.34 2.97
C LYS A 14 1.37 -11.65 1.89
N ILE A 15 0.31 -10.95 2.28
CA ILE A 15 -0.58 -10.23 1.36
C ILE A 15 0.16 -9.06 0.70
N TYR A 16 0.95 -8.29 1.46
CA TYR A 16 1.77 -7.22 0.88
C TYR A 16 2.80 -7.75 -0.12
N SER A 17 3.40 -8.91 0.16
CA SER A 17 4.36 -9.55 -0.74
C SER A 17 3.69 -10.08 -2.01
N GLU A 18 2.48 -10.60 -1.90
CA GLU A 18 1.68 -11.08 -3.03
C GLU A 18 1.29 -9.93 -3.97
N ILE A 19 0.72 -8.85 -3.42
CA ILE A 19 0.37 -7.63 -4.18
C ILE A 19 1.63 -7.04 -4.84
N ALA A 20 2.75 -7.01 -4.12
CA ALA A 20 4.01 -6.51 -4.65
C ALA A 20 4.52 -7.33 -5.85
N ARG A 21 4.33 -8.66 -5.81
CA ARG A 21 4.68 -9.55 -6.92
C ARG A 21 3.80 -9.33 -8.14
N GLU A 22 2.49 -9.16 -7.94
CA GLU A 22 1.53 -8.88 -9.01
C GLU A 22 1.84 -7.55 -9.72
N GLU A 23 2.12 -6.50 -8.93
CA GLU A 23 2.37 -5.15 -9.43
C GLU A 23 3.86 -4.88 -9.74
N LYS A 24 4.71 -5.93 -9.68
CA LYS A 24 6.16 -5.87 -9.94
C LYS A 24 6.85 -4.73 -9.18
N CYS A 25 6.56 -4.61 -7.89
CA CYS A 25 7.12 -3.58 -7.02
C CYS A 25 7.68 -4.15 -5.71
N ASN A 26 8.18 -3.28 -4.85
CA ASN A 26 8.70 -3.69 -3.55
C ASN A 26 7.56 -3.82 -2.53
N SER A 27 7.55 -4.90 -1.75
CA SER A 27 6.62 -5.12 -0.62
C SER A 27 6.64 -3.98 0.42
N PHE A 28 7.79 -3.32 0.62
CA PHE A 28 7.87 -2.12 1.45
C PHE A 28 7.09 -0.95 0.85
N HIS A 29 7.05 -0.83 -0.48
CA HIS A 29 6.29 0.21 -1.14
C HIS A 29 4.79 0.00 -0.95
N VAL A 30 4.30 -1.24 -1.08
CA VAL A 30 2.90 -1.61 -0.77
C VAL A 30 2.57 -1.30 0.70
N TYR A 31 3.47 -1.60 1.62
CA TYR A 31 3.30 -1.26 3.03
C TYR A 31 3.21 0.24 3.26
N TYR A 32 4.15 1.03 2.71
CA TYR A 32 4.09 2.48 2.86
C TYR A 32 2.82 3.06 2.27
N LEU A 33 2.37 2.50 1.15
CA LEU A 33 1.10 2.82 0.55
C LEU A 33 -0.03 2.55 1.56
N ALA A 34 -0.17 1.32 2.07
CA ALA A 34 -1.19 0.98 3.06
C ALA A 34 -1.20 1.89 4.31
N HIS A 35 -0.06 2.47 4.67
CA HIS A 35 0.10 3.38 5.81
C HIS A 35 -0.01 4.88 5.46
N GLY A 36 -0.46 5.24 4.25
CA GLY A 36 -0.81 6.62 3.88
C GLY A 36 0.25 7.39 3.07
N LYS A 37 1.29 6.73 2.55
CA LYS A 37 2.19 7.35 1.57
C LYS A 37 1.40 7.77 0.33
N LYS A 38 1.62 8.97 -0.21
CA LYS A 38 0.91 9.44 -1.41
C LYS A 38 1.18 8.55 -2.63
N ALA A 39 0.12 8.20 -3.34
CA ALA A 39 0.15 7.57 -4.66
C ALA A 39 0.67 8.57 -5.70
N LYS A 40 1.60 8.15 -6.55
CA LYS A 40 2.18 9.00 -7.61
C LYS A 40 2.02 8.43 -9.02
N SER A 41 1.60 7.19 -9.14
CA SER A 41 1.52 6.46 -10.41
C SER A 41 0.25 5.63 -10.50
N ASP A 42 -0.16 5.27 -11.72
CA ASP A 42 -1.29 4.35 -11.94
C ASP A 42 -1.08 3.01 -11.23
N ARG A 43 0.16 2.54 -11.14
CA ARG A 43 0.52 1.36 -10.36
C ARG A 43 0.18 1.53 -8.89
N ASP A 44 0.52 2.68 -8.29
CA ASP A 44 0.17 2.95 -6.91
C ASP A 44 -1.35 2.91 -6.73
N PHE A 45 -2.11 3.54 -7.63
CA PHE A 45 -3.58 3.48 -7.59
C PHE A 45 -4.14 2.06 -7.66
N ARG A 46 -3.52 1.17 -8.46
CA ARG A 46 -3.90 -0.26 -8.50
C ARG A 46 -3.59 -0.99 -7.20
N ILE A 47 -2.40 -0.76 -6.64
CA ILE A 47 -2.01 -1.32 -5.34
C ILE A 47 -3.03 -0.89 -4.26
N ILE A 48 -3.39 0.37 -4.25
CA ILE A 48 -4.35 0.97 -3.31
C ILE A 48 -5.72 0.33 -3.44
N SER A 49 -6.22 0.23 -4.68
CA SER A 49 -7.50 -0.39 -4.96
C SER A 49 -7.53 -1.83 -4.45
N THR A 50 -6.44 -2.57 -4.66
CA THR A 50 -6.28 -3.96 -4.17
C THR A 50 -6.26 -4.02 -2.65
N LEU A 51 -5.59 -3.08 -1.98
CA LEU A 51 -5.57 -2.97 -0.52
C LEU A 51 -6.97 -2.67 0.06
N ILE A 52 -7.75 -1.82 -0.60
CA ILE A 52 -9.15 -1.52 -0.22
C ILE A 52 -10.02 -2.75 -0.40
N GLN A 53 -9.93 -3.43 -1.56
CA GLN A 53 -10.71 -4.65 -1.84
C GLN A 53 -10.45 -5.77 -0.83
N LYS A 54 -9.20 -5.92 -0.37
CA LYS A 54 -8.83 -6.90 0.65
C LYS A 54 -9.16 -6.45 2.08
N GLY A 55 -9.79 -5.28 2.26
CA GLY A 55 -10.18 -4.74 3.57
C GLY A 55 -8.99 -4.32 4.44
N LEU A 56 -7.80 -4.13 3.85
CA LEU A 56 -6.58 -3.75 4.58
C LEU A 56 -6.53 -2.25 4.87
N VAL A 57 -7.24 -1.44 4.07
CA VAL A 57 -7.40 0.00 4.28
C VAL A 57 -8.86 0.38 3.99
N GLN A 58 -9.43 1.30 4.78
CA GLN A 58 -10.84 1.69 4.67
C GLN A 58 -11.08 2.82 3.66
N GLY A 59 -10.03 3.52 3.24
CA GLY A 59 -10.13 4.64 2.31
C GLY A 59 -8.75 5.24 2.07
N TRP A 60 -8.61 5.94 0.95
CA TRP A 60 -7.36 6.57 0.57
C TRP A 60 -7.59 8.03 0.17
N HIS A 61 -6.85 8.96 0.79
CA HIS A 61 -6.83 10.34 0.36
C HIS A 61 -6.07 10.46 -0.97
N ILE A 62 -6.82 10.45 -2.07
CA ILE A 62 -6.29 10.70 -3.41
C ILE A 62 -5.81 12.15 -3.41
N GLY A 63 -4.51 12.35 -3.24
CA GLY A 63 -3.86 13.63 -3.49
C GLY A 63 -3.80 13.92 -5.00
N ARG A 64 -4.94 13.92 -5.68
CA ARG A 64 -5.07 14.67 -6.93
C ARG A 64 -5.14 16.12 -6.49
N ASN A 65 -4.05 16.86 -6.70
CA ASN A 65 -4.16 18.29 -6.88
C ASN A 65 -4.72 18.47 -8.30
N PRO A 66 -5.99 18.85 -8.50
CA PRO A 66 -6.43 19.30 -9.81
C PRO A 66 -5.84 20.70 -10.01
N ASN A 67 -4.65 20.76 -10.59
CA ASN A 67 -4.17 21.96 -11.27
C ASN A 67 -4.01 21.60 -12.74
#